data_AF-A0A1H4GI10-F1
#
_entry.id   AF-A0A1H4GI10-F1
#
_cell.length_a   1.000
_cell.length_b   1.000
_cell.length_c   1.000
_cell.angle_alpha   90.00
_cell.angle_beta   90.00
_cell.angle_gamma   90.00
#
_symmetry.space_group_name_H-M   'P 1'
#
loop_
_entity.id
_entity.type
_entity.pdbx_description
1 polymer ?
#
loop_
_entity_poly.entity_id
_entity_poly.type
_entity_poly.pdbx_seq_one_letter_code
_entity_poly.pdbx_strand_id
1 'polypeptide(L)'
;MKNEGSLLSIKRIYYRGKLNSCNYTCSYCPFGKKSHLIATTQDEQAWNRFITAIEQWQGGPLQLFIIPYGEALIHRYYRKGIIHLAALPQVAGISCQTNLSFSADEWLDEFPATPALISKIKIWASFHPEMTSVESFVRRLHTLYNAGIQVCAGAVGNPMAKSVLSDLRNALLPDIYLFINAMQGLKSPLSVEDIRFFTQLDNLFEYDLKNASAQWTICSGGRSSCFIDWKGDIFACPRSQVKIGNLYQNQILDPLLPCRRKVCDCYIAFSNLTNHPLHRIMGAGAFWRIPNKPFITSVFFDVDGTLTDAQGRVSESYAHALRYIAQFVPLYLATSLSMQQARRKLGKTLFSLFEGGVFADGGLLVYGGQSQCMPVELLLDINEESAKITAHSYEGQVYKYSMLVYDKEERINILSRLKEKPYQVFYKPPLITVIHKDVDKRKGVLHICKALAFPLDQVLIVGNSLKDWEMMSVVSHSCAVMNAEPLLKERARYTLNPDRLAAFFRFRE
;
A
#
# COMPACT_ATOMS: atom_id res chain seq x y z
N MET A 1 -12.68 -19.81 -26.98
CA MET A 1 -11.51 -20.44 -27.64
C MET A 1 -11.03 -19.75 -28.92
N LYS A 2 -11.74 -18.80 -29.55
CA LYS A 2 -11.33 -18.24 -30.86
C LYS A 2 -10.16 -17.22 -30.88
N ASN A 3 -9.60 -16.82 -29.74
CA ASN A 3 -8.55 -15.77 -29.66
C ASN A 3 -7.31 -16.17 -28.81
N GLU A 4 -7.14 -17.43 -28.42
CA GLU A 4 -5.94 -17.82 -27.68
C GLU A 4 -4.70 -17.64 -28.56
N GLY A 5 -3.77 -16.80 -28.10
CA GLY A 5 -2.53 -16.49 -28.82
C GLY A 5 -2.62 -15.31 -29.78
N SER A 6 -3.76 -14.66 -30.00
CA SER A 6 -3.78 -13.44 -30.83
C SER A 6 -2.90 -12.35 -30.19
N LEU A 7 -2.00 -11.73 -30.95
CA LEU A 7 -1.23 -10.59 -30.46
C LEU A 7 -2.17 -9.47 -29.95
N LEU A 8 -3.33 -9.30 -30.58
CA LEU A 8 -4.32 -8.28 -30.22
C LEU A 8 -5.06 -8.57 -28.90
N SER A 9 -4.87 -9.75 -28.28
CA SER A 9 -5.37 -10.01 -26.92
C SER A 9 -4.52 -9.38 -25.82
N ILE A 10 -3.31 -8.92 -26.17
CA ILE A 10 -2.41 -8.24 -25.24
C ILE A 10 -2.99 -6.89 -24.85
N LYS A 11 -3.02 -6.62 -23.54
CA LYS A 11 -3.47 -5.36 -22.95
C LYS A 11 -2.34 -4.60 -22.27
N ARG A 12 -1.22 -5.28 -22.00
CA ARG A 12 -0.10 -4.74 -21.22
C ARG A 12 1.23 -5.08 -21.89
N ILE A 13 2.04 -4.06 -22.18
CA ILE A 13 3.32 -4.23 -22.85
C ILE A 13 4.41 -3.65 -21.98
N TYR A 14 5.35 -4.49 -21.55
CA TYR A 14 6.66 -4.04 -21.09
C TYR A 14 7.55 -3.86 -22.33
N TYR A 15 8.14 -2.69 -22.53
CA TYR A 15 9.04 -2.44 -23.66
C TYR A 15 10.45 -2.11 -23.16
N ARG A 16 11.47 -2.66 -23.82
CA ARG A 16 12.86 -2.30 -23.59
C ARG A 16 13.56 -1.98 -24.91
N GLY A 17 14.00 -0.72 -25.01
CA GLY A 17 14.83 -0.24 -26.12
C GLY A 17 16.23 -0.85 -26.14
N LYS A 18 17.05 -0.36 -27.07
CA LYS A 18 18.45 -0.76 -27.24
C LYS A 18 19.38 -0.04 -26.27
N LEU A 19 18.91 1.06 -25.68
CA LEU A 19 19.64 1.89 -24.72
C LEU A 19 20.19 1.06 -23.56
N ASN A 20 21.51 1.16 -23.36
CA ASN A 20 22.25 0.48 -22.30
C ASN A 20 23.23 1.41 -21.55
N SER A 21 23.23 2.71 -21.86
CA SER A 21 24.05 3.74 -21.22
C SER A 21 23.27 4.49 -20.15
N CYS A 22 23.91 4.79 -19.03
CA CYS A 22 23.34 5.55 -17.92
C CYS A 22 24.28 6.69 -17.55
N ASN A 23 23.74 7.84 -17.15
CA ASN A 23 24.51 8.97 -16.62
C ASN A 23 24.93 8.77 -15.15
N TYR A 24 24.44 7.72 -14.49
CA TYR A 24 24.82 7.34 -13.13
C TYR A 24 25.78 6.14 -13.13
N THR A 25 26.78 6.18 -12.25
CA THR A 25 27.84 5.17 -12.13
C THR A 25 27.84 4.51 -10.75
N CYS A 26 26.68 4.03 -10.29
CA CYS A 26 26.55 3.47 -8.93
C CYS A 26 27.30 2.13 -8.79
N SER A 27 27.95 1.94 -7.65
CA SER A 27 28.78 0.76 -7.34
C SER A 27 27.98 -0.55 -7.33
N TYR A 28 26.71 -0.48 -6.90
CA TYR A 28 25.80 -1.61 -6.75
C TYR A 28 24.90 -1.84 -7.97
N CYS A 29 24.90 -0.92 -8.94
CA CYS A 29 23.98 -1.00 -10.07
C CYS A 29 24.54 -1.96 -11.14
N PRO A 30 23.82 -3.03 -11.52
CA PRO A 30 24.26 -3.91 -12.59
C PRO A 30 24.33 -3.21 -13.96
N PHE A 31 23.71 -2.03 -14.08
CA PHE A 31 23.62 -1.24 -15.30
C PHE A 31 24.59 -0.04 -15.35
N GLY A 32 25.17 0.37 -14.21
CA GLY A 32 25.98 1.59 -14.10
C GLY A 32 27.39 1.52 -14.73
N LYS A 33 27.78 0.36 -15.29
CA LYS A 33 29.16 0.10 -15.74
C LYS A 33 29.46 0.50 -17.20
N LYS A 34 28.51 1.10 -17.94
CA LYS A 34 28.68 1.45 -19.36
C LYS A 34 28.54 2.95 -19.59
N SER A 35 29.54 3.71 -19.16
CA SER A 35 29.65 5.16 -19.39
C SER A 35 30.17 5.44 -20.80
N HIS A 36 29.40 5.10 -21.81
CA HIS A 36 29.66 5.53 -23.18
C HIS A 36 28.36 6.05 -23.80
N LEU A 37 28.27 7.38 -23.95
CA LEU A 37 27.31 8.05 -24.83
C LEU A 37 27.65 7.73 -26.28
N ILE A 38 27.52 6.47 -26.70
CA ILE A 38 27.72 6.06 -28.10
C ILE A 38 26.37 6.08 -28.81
N ALA A 39 26.37 6.72 -29.99
CA ALA A 39 25.33 6.85 -31.00
C ALA A 39 23.93 6.29 -30.66
N THR A 40 23.03 7.19 -30.29
CA THR A 40 21.60 6.95 -29.98
C THR A 40 20.74 6.62 -31.20
N THR A 41 21.25 6.78 -32.43
CA THR A 41 20.45 6.69 -33.66
C THR A 41 19.75 5.34 -33.82
N GLN A 42 20.43 4.23 -33.50
CA GLN A 42 19.82 2.90 -33.60
C GLN A 42 18.76 2.64 -32.52
N ASP A 43 18.93 3.23 -31.33
CA ASP A 43 17.93 3.15 -30.27
C ASP A 43 16.71 4.01 -30.61
N GLU A 44 16.93 5.23 -31.09
CA GLU A 44 15.87 6.13 -31.57
C GLU A 44 15.09 5.51 -32.74
N GLN A 45 15.76 4.87 -33.70
CA GLN A 45 15.09 4.12 -34.77
C GLN A 45 14.24 2.96 -34.23
N ALA A 46 14.75 2.19 -33.27
CA ALA A 46 14.01 1.09 -32.66
C ALA A 46 12.81 1.59 -31.84
N TRP A 47 12.96 2.72 -31.16
CA TRP A 47 11.90 3.40 -30.42
C TRP A 47 10.80 3.92 -31.34
N ASN A 48 11.17 4.61 -32.42
CA ASN A 48 10.22 5.10 -33.43
C ASN A 48 9.48 3.93 -34.11
N ARG A 49 10.17 2.83 -34.42
CA ARG A 49 9.53 1.63 -34.96
C ARG A 49 8.50 1.04 -33.98
N PHE A 50 8.80 1.02 -32.68
CA PHE A 50 7.84 0.59 -31.66
C PHE A 50 6.64 1.54 -31.60
N ILE A 51 6.86 2.86 -31.61
CA ILE A 51 5.79 3.87 -31.66
C ILE A 51 4.86 3.60 -32.85
N THR A 52 5.41 3.44 -34.06
CA THR A 52 4.61 3.15 -35.27
C THR A 52 3.80 1.86 -35.14
N ALA A 53 4.35 0.82 -34.51
CA ALA A 53 3.58 -0.40 -34.26
C ALA A 53 2.41 -0.18 -33.28
N ILE A 54 2.57 0.69 -32.28
CA ILE A 54 1.49 1.05 -31.36
C ILE A 54 0.46 1.97 -32.02
N GLU A 55 0.88 2.90 -32.87
CA GLU A 55 -0.02 3.74 -33.67
C GLU A 55 -0.96 2.90 -34.54
N GLN A 56 -0.44 1.80 -35.10
CA GLN A 56 -1.19 0.87 -35.94
C GLN A 56 -1.94 -0.22 -35.15
N TRP A 57 -1.89 -0.19 -33.82
CA TRP A 57 -2.51 -1.22 -32.99
C TRP A 57 -4.04 -1.25 -33.14
N GLN A 58 -4.58 -2.39 -33.58
CA GLN A 58 -6.01 -2.61 -33.79
C GLN A 58 -6.69 -3.37 -32.64
N GLY A 59 -5.96 -3.67 -31.56
CA GLY A 59 -6.51 -4.35 -30.40
C GLY A 59 -7.21 -3.40 -29.43
N GLY A 60 -7.61 -3.92 -28.27
CA GLY A 60 -8.17 -3.09 -27.20
C GLY A 60 -7.13 -2.14 -26.58
N PRO A 61 -7.55 -1.27 -25.63
CA PRO A 61 -6.68 -0.30 -24.99
C PRO A 61 -5.44 -0.93 -24.33
N LEU A 62 -4.29 -0.31 -24.56
CA LEU A 62 -2.97 -0.74 -24.10
C LEU A 62 -2.48 0.05 -22.89
N GLN A 63 -1.89 -0.67 -21.94
CA GLN A 63 -1.05 -0.13 -20.88
C GLN A 63 0.41 -0.40 -21.22
N LEU A 64 1.22 0.64 -21.27
CA LEU A 64 2.63 0.55 -21.66
C LEU A 64 3.53 0.77 -20.45
N PHE A 65 4.65 0.06 -20.40
CA PHE A 65 5.68 0.27 -19.39
C PHE A 65 7.08 0.13 -19.97
N ILE A 66 7.78 1.25 -20.09
CA ILE A 66 9.12 1.36 -20.63
C ILE A 66 10.14 1.06 -19.52
N ILE A 67 10.96 0.01 -19.72
CA ILE A 67 11.87 -0.56 -18.71
C ILE A 67 13.33 -0.63 -19.24
N PRO A 68 13.97 0.52 -19.50
CA PRO A 68 15.30 0.60 -20.12
C PRO A 68 16.39 -0.01 -19.24
N TYR A 69 17.52 -0.40 -19.85
CA TYR A 69 18.75 -0.69 -19.09
C TYR A 69 19.55 0.59 -18.80
N GLY A 70 19.44 1.60 -19.65
CA GLY A 70 20.02 2.94 -19.45
C GLY A 70 19.04 3.94 -18.86
N GLU A 71 19.45 5.21 -18.85
CA GLU A 71 18.55 6.31 -18.44
C GLU A 71 17.83 6.88 -19.67
N ALA A 72 16.58 6.47 -19.90
CA ALA A 72 15.85 6.86 -21.10
C ALA A 72 15.49 8.35 -21.11
N LEU A 73 15.10 8.93 -19.96
CA LEU A 73 14.43 10.24 -19.93
C LEU A 73 15.39 11.43 -20.03
N ILE A 74 16.71 11.24 -19.99
CA ILE A 74 17.66 12.29 -20.41
C ILE A 74 17.60 12.54 -21.92
N HIS A 75 17.14 11.56 -22.70
CA HIS A 75 17.05 11.68 -24.15
C HIS A 75 15.69 12.24 -24.58
N ARG A 76 15.72 13.35 -25.33
CA ARG A 76 14.52 14.05 -25.79
C ARG A 76 13.59 13.18 -26.63
N TYR A 77 14.11 12.25 -27.43
CA TYR A 77 13.29 11.38 -28.29
C TYR A 77 12.42 10.39 -27.47
N TYR A 78 12.88 9.93 -26.30
CA TYR A 78 12.02 9.17 -25.38
C TYR A 78 10.94 10.04 -24.77
N ARG A 79 11.29 11.25 -24.29
CA ARG A 79 10.33 12.18 -23.68
C ARG A 79 9.20 12.54 -24.65
N LYS A 80 9.54 12.94 -25.88
CA LYS A 80 8.56 13.21 -26.94
C LYS A 80 7.75 11.98 -27.32
N GLY A 81 8.39 10.82 -27.44
CA GLY A 81 7.70 9.57 -27.77
C GLY A 81 6.69 9.15 -26.70
N ILE A 82 6.99 9.35 -25.42
CA ILE A 82 6.06 9.06 -24.32
C ILE A 82 4.85 10.00 -24.36
N ILE A 83 5.07 11.31 -24.56
CA ILE A 83 4.00 12.30 -24.73
C ILE A 83 3.10 11.90 -25.91
N HIS A 84 3.72 11.55 -27.04
CA HIS A 84 3.01 11.11 -28.25
C HIS A 84 2.19 9.83 -28.03
N LEU A 85 2.80 8.79 -27.46
CA LEU A 85 2.10 7.55 -27.14
C LEU A 85 0.94 7.77 -26.16
N ALA A 86 1.11 8.62 -25.16
CA ALA A 86 0.03 8.94 -24.22
C ALA A 86 -1.16 9.63 -24.91
N ALA A 87 -0.90 10.39 -25.98
CA ALA A 87 -1.95 11.08 -26.74
C ALA A 87 -2.79 10.13 -27.60
N LEU A 88 -2.28 8.94 -27.91
CA LEU A 88 -3.01 7.95 -28.72
C LEU A 88 -4.27 7.43 -27.98
N PRO A 89 -5.41 7.29 -28.67
CA PRO A 89 -6.66 6.81 -28.06
C PRO A 89 -6.56 5.35 -27.60
N GLN A 90 -5.80 4.51 -28.32
CA GLN A 90 -5.56 3.13 -27.95
C GLN A 90 -4.61 2.96 -26.76
N VAL A 91 -3.96 4.02 -26.27
CA VAL A 91 -3.09 3.95 -25.08
C VAL A 91 -3.85 4.46 -23.86
N ALA A 92 -4.18 3.52 -22.97
CA ALA A 92 -4.83 3.79 -21.68
C ALA A 92 -3.87 4.42 -20.65
N GLY A 93 -2.57 4.19 -20.80
CA GLY A 93 -1.55 4.82 -19.96
C GLY A 93 -0.16 4.28 -20.24
N ILE A 94 0.86 5.08 -19.90
CA ILE A 94 2.26 4.75 -20.12
C ILE A 94 3.08 5.09 -18.88
N SER A 95 3.99 4.19 -18.49
CA SER A 95 4.98 4.44 -17.45
C SER A 95 6.40 4.29 -17.98
N CYS A 96 7.37 4.93 -17.35
CA CYS A 96 8.79 4.75 -17.63
C CYS A 96 9.59 4.61 -16.32
N GLN A 97 10.54 3.67 -16.29
CA GLN A 97 11.55 3.62 -15.24
C GLN A 97 12.65 4.64 -15.52
N THR A 98 13.01 5.40 -14.48
CA THR A 98 14.02 6.46 -14.56
C THR A 98 14.73 6.61 -13.21
N ASN A 99 15.98 7.06 -13.23
CA ASN A 99 16.71 7.57 -12.07
C ASN A 99 16.34 9.03 -11.72
N LEU A 100 15.43 9.63 -12.51
CA LEU A 100 14.91 10.99 -12.37
C LEU A 100 15.97 12.09 -12.52
N SER A 101 17.05 11.81 -13.26
CA SER A 101 18.16 12.75 -13.42
C SER A 101 17.91 13.88 -14.42
N PHE A 102 16.88 13.77 -15.26
CA PHE A 102 16.49 14.79 -16.24
C PHE A 102 15.79 16.00 -15.57
N SER A 103 15.66 17.10 -16.32
CA SER A 103 14.92 18.28 -15.86
C SER A 103 13.41 18.02 -15.92
N ALA A 104 12.79 17.88 -14.75
CA ALA A 104 11.34 17.67 -14.63
C ALA A 104 10.56 18.89 -15.16
N ASP A 105 11.02 20.09 -14.84
CA ASP A 105 10.45 21.37 -15.27
C ASP A 105 10.45 21.48 -16.81
N GLU A 106 11.61 21.29 -17.45
CA GLU A 106 11.72 21.33 -18.91
C GLU A 106 10.86 20.26 -19.60
N TRP A 107 10.72 19.07 -19.01
CA TRP A 107 9.86 18.05 -19.60
C TRP A 107 8.39 18.45 -19.56
N LEU A 108 7.94 19.10 -18.48
CA LEU A 108 6.57 19.62 -18.37
C LEU A 108 6.30 20.72 -19.40
N ASP A 109 7.30 21.56 -19.73
CA ASP A 109 7.20 22.55 -20.80
C ASP A 109 7.04 21.92 -22.21
N GLU A 110 7.43 20.65 -22.39
CA GLU A 110 7.23 19.92 -23.64
C GLU A 110 5.77 19.44 -23.83
N PHE A 111 4.90 19.52 -22.82
CA PHE A 111 3.52 19.04 -22.91
C PHE A 111 2.59 20.02 -23.65
N PRO A 112 1.65 19.51 -24.46
CA PRO A 112 0.54 20.34 -24.93
C PRO A 112 -0.37 20.73 -23.75
N ALA A 113 -1.12 21.82 -23.90
CA ALA A 113 -2.08 22.32 -22.90
C ALA A 113 -3.32 21.42 -22.78
N THR A 114 -3.15 20.16 -22.40
CA THR A 114 -4.23 19.17 -22.27
C THR A 114 -4.04 18.33 -21.00
N PRO A 115 -4.73 18.65 -19.90
CA PRO A 115 -4.60 17.94 -18.62
C PRO A 115 -4.87 16.43 -18.70
N ALA A 116 -5.78 16.00 -19.58
CA ALA A 116 -6.13 14.59 -19.76
C ALA A 116 -4.91 13.74 -20.18
N LEU A 117 -3.97 14.32 -20.93
CA LEU A 117 -2.75 13.64 -21.37
C LEU A 117 -1.83 13.31 -20.20
N ILE A 118 -1.65 14.27 -19.29
CA ILE A 118 -0.75 14.14 -18.15
C ILE A 118 -1.19 12.97 -17.25
N SER A 119 -2.50 12.81 -17.04
CA SER A 119 -3.05 11.75 -16.20
C SER A 119 -2.77 10.32 -16.71
N LYS A 120 -2.50 10.15 -18.01
CA LYS A 120 -2.11 8.87 -18.61
C LYS A 120 -0.66 8.51 -18.33
N ILE A 121 0.20 9.48 -18.07
CA ILE A 121 1.64 9.30 -17.86
C ILE A 121 1.94 8.98 -16.40
N LYS A 122 2.91 8.10 -16.21
CA LYS A 122 3.30 7.54 -14.92
C LYS A 122 4.82 7.47 -14.83
N ILE A 123 5.36 7.59 -13.64
CA ILE A 123 6.80 7.51 -13.41
C ILE A 123 7.13 6.54 -12.30
N TRP A 124 7.99 5.58 -12.62
CA TRP A 124 8.69 4.75 -11.65
C TRP A 124 10.08 5.35 -11.47
N ALA A 125 10.26 6.14 -10.41
CA ALA A 125 11.52 6.82 -10.11
C ALA A 125 12.37 6.01 -9.12
N SER A 126 13.63 5.77 -9.45
CA SER A 126 14.58 5.07 -8.57
C SER A 126 15.61 6.04 -8.01
N PHE A 127 15.67 6.14 -6.68
CA PHE A 127 16.64 6.95 -5.94
C PHE A 127 17.98 6.22 -5.81
N HIS A 128 19.06 6.96 -6.06
CA HIS A 128 20.43 6.47 -5.99
C HIS A 128 21.26 7.37 -5.06
N PRO A 129 21.48 6.99 -3.79
CA PRO A 129 22.12 7.86 -2.80
C PRO A 129 23.59 8.19 -3.11
N GLU A 130 24.27 7.40 -3.94
CA GLU A 130 25.64 7.69 -4.42
C GLU A 130 25.69 8.81 -5.48
N MET A 131 24.55 9.16 -6.09
CA MET A 131 24.51 10.02 -7.28
C MET A 131 23.66 11.28 -7.12
N THR A 132 22.73 11.31 -6.16
CA THR A 132 21.86 12.46 -5.91
C THR A 132 21.48 12.56 -4.44
N SER A 133 21.27 13.78 -3.96
CA SER A 133 20.68 14.03 -2.64
C SER A 133 19.19 13.69 -2.60
N VAL A 134 18.68 13.43 -1.40
CA VAL A 134 17.24 13.23 -1.14
C VAL A 134 16.45 14.45 -1.60
N GLU A 135 16.86 15.65 -1.20
CA GLU A 135 16.20 16.91 -1.54
C GLU A 135 16.02 17.08 -3.06
N SER A 136 17.09 16.89 -3.82
CA SER A 136 17.07 17.05 -5.28
C SER A 136 16.18 16.02 -5.98
N PHE A 137 16.19 14.77 -5.50
CA PHE A 137 15.32 13.72 -6.03
C PHE A 137 13.85 13.99 -5.72
N VAL A 138 13.54 14.31 -4.46
CA VAL A 138 12.17 14.57 -3.99
C VAL A 138 11.59 15.81 -4.66
N ARG A 139 12.37 16.91 -4.81
CA ARG A 139 11.93 18.12 -5.53
C ARG A 139 11.45 17.78 -6.94
N ARG A 140 12.28 17.06 -7.71
CA ARG A 140 11.95 16.66 -9.08
C ARG A 140 10.73 15.74 -9.12
N LEU A 141 10.63 14.80 -8.18
CA LEU A 141 9.49 13.88 -8.13
C LEU A 141 8.19 14.60 -7.80
N HIS A 142 8.22 15.52 -6.82
CA HIS A 142 7.08 16.34 -6.43
C HIS A 142 6.67 17.31 -7.54
N THR A 143 7.62 17.82 -8.32
CA THR A 143 7.32 18.64 -9.50
C THR A 143 6.41 17.89 -10.48
N LEU A 144 6.77 16.65 -10.83
CA LEU A 144 5.95 15.80 -11.70
C LEU A 144 4.62 15.41 -11.02
N TYR A 145 4.65 15.07 -9.74
CA TYR A 145 3.47 14.69 -8.98
C TYR A 145 2.42 15.81 -8.93
N ASN A 146 2.86 17.03 -8.62
CA ASN A 146 1.99 18.21 -8.52
C ASN A 146 1.44 18.65 -9.88
N ALA A 147 2.13 18.33 -10.98
CA ALA A 147 1.61 18.52 -12.33
C ALA A 147 0.50 17.52 -12.71
N GLY A 148 0.26 16.48 -11.89
CA GLY A 148 -0.76 15.46 -12.11
C GLY A 148 -0.23 14.14 -12.68
N ILE A 149 1.08 13.99 -12.84
CA ILE A 149 1.70 12.70 -13.22
C ILE A 149 1.64 11.77 -12.01
N GLN A 150 1.18 10.53 -12.21
CA GLN A 150 1.21 9.56 -11.12
C GLN A 150 2.62 9.00 -10.96
N VAL A 151 3.11 8.96 -9.73
CA VAL A 151 4.51 8.58 -9.45
C VAL A 151 4.61 7.52 -8.35
N CYS A 152 5.66 6.71 -8.42
CA CYS A 152 6.19 5.99 -7.28
C CYS A 152 7.70 6.22 -7.17
N ALA A 153 8.21 6.15 -5.94
CA ALA A 153 9.62 6.22 -5.62
C ALA A 153 10.16 4.84 -5.25
N GLY A 154 11.42 4.58 -5.57
CA GLY A 154 12.08 3.33 -5.33
C GLY A 154 13.48 3.52 -4.80
N ALA A 155 13.99 2.57 -4.02
CA ALA A 155 15.41 2.49 -3.70
C ALA A 155 15.86 1.03 -3.56
N VAL A 156 17.19 0.82 -3.59
CA VAL A 156 17.77 -0.49 -3.24
C VAL A 156 17.89 -0.58 -1.72
N GLY A 157 17.45 -1.71 -1.15
CA GLY A 157 17.56 -2.01 0.28
C GLY A 157 19.00 -2.35 0.69
N ASN A 158 19.90 -1.36 0.59
CA ASN A 158 21.28 -1.46 1.03
C ASN A 158 21.37 -1.20 2.54
N PRO A 159 21.83 -2.17 3.37
CA PRO A 159 21.97 -1.98 4.83
C PRO A 159 22.84 -0.80 5.24
N MET A 160 23.78 -0.37 4.39
CA MET A 160 24.63 0.80 4.65
C MET A 160 23.92 2.13 4.40
N ALA A 161 22.77 2.12 3.72
CA ALA A 161 22.03 3.32 3.32
C ALA A 161 20.78 3.58 4.18
N LYS A 162 20.61 2.89 5.33
CA LYS A 162 19.39 3.00 6.14
C LYS A 162 19.01 4.44 6.51
N SER A 163 19.97 5.24 6.99
CA SER A 163 19.70 6.63 7.40
C SER A 163 19.12 7.45 6.24
N VAL A 164 19.81 7.46 5.09
CA VAL A 164 19.38 8.24 3.93
C VAL A 164 18.04 7.75 3.35
N LEU A 165 17.73 6.46 3.47
CA LEU A 165 16.42 5.92 3.05
C LEU A 165 15.29 6.31 4.00
N SER A 166 15.59 6.46 5.30
CA SER A 166 14.66 7.05 6.26
C SER A 166 14.40 8.52 5.92
N ASP A 167 15.45 9.28 5.60
CA ASP A 167 15.33 10.69 5.18
C ASP A 167 14.51 10.82 3.89
N LEU A 168 14.73 9.92 2.92
CA LEU A 168 13.91 9.85 1.71
C LEU A 168 12.42 9.65 2.03
N ARG A 169 12.09 8.69 2.89
CA ARG A 169 10.68 8.45 3.27
C ARG A 169 10.07 9.65 3.97
N ASN A 170 10.82 10.32 4.85
CA ASN A 170 10.34 11.49 5.57
C ASN A 170 10.14 12.71 4.66
N ALA A 171 10.97 12.87 3.62
CA ALA A 171 10.86 13.97 2.67
C ALA A 171 9.73 13.76 1.62
N LEU A 172 9.38 12.50 1.30
CA LEU A 172 8.31 12.19 0.36
C LEU A 172 6.93 12.46 0.97
N LEU A 173 6.03 13.07 0.19
CA LEU A 173 4.61 13.18 0.53
C LEU A 173 4.03 11.80 0.95
N PRO A 174 3.22 11.73 2.02
CA PRO A 174 2.69 10.46 2.54
C PRO A 174 1.94 9.61 1.51
N ASP A 175 1.37 10.26 0.49
CA ASP A 175 0.60 9.63 -0.56
C ASP A 175 1.44 9.09 -1.73
N ILE A 176 2.75 9.38 -1.79
CA ILE A 176 3.65 8.77 -2.76
C ILE A 176 4.14 7.42 -2.21
N TYR A 177 3.88 6.34 -2.95
CA TYR A 177 4.39 5.01 -2.60
C TYR A 177 5.91 4.95 -2.76
N LEU A 178 6.61 4.54 -1.70
CA LEU A 178 8.03 4.22 -1.70
C LEU A 178 8.18 2.70 -1.62
N PHE A 179 8.82 2.10 -2.62
CA PHE A 179 9.18 0.70 -2.59
C PHE A 179 10.67 0.48 -2.36
N ILE A 180 11.01 -0.62 -1.71
CA ILE A 180 12.40 -1.04 -1.51
C ILE A 180 12.64 -2.34 -2.27
N ASN A 181 13.60 -2.34 -3.20
CA ASN A 181 14.03 -3.56 -3.85
C ASN A 181 15.02 -4.29 -2.95
N ALA A 182 14.82 -5.59 -2.72
CA ALA A 182 15.80 -6.42 -2.04
C ALA A 182 17.14 -6.39 -2.79
N MET A 183 18.22 -6.06 -2.09
CA MET A 183 19.55 -5.97 -2.70
C MET A 183 20.02 -7.37 -3.11
N GLN A 184 20.40 -7.52 -4.38
CA GLN A 184 20.95 -8.75 -4.92
C GLN A 184 22.48 -8.75 -4.82
N GLY A 185 23.09 -9.94 -4.76
CA GLY A 185 24.56 -10.09 -4.76
C GLY A 185 25.24 -9.76 -3.43
N LEU A 186 24.49 -9.70 -2.33
CA LEU A 186 25.08 -9.61 -0.99
C LEU A 186 25.89 -10.87 -0.66
N LYS A 187 27.03 -10.69 0.01
CA LYS A 187 27.87 -11.81 0.50
C LYS A 187 27.14 -12.68 1.54
N SER A 188 26.27 -12.05 2.31
CA SER A 188 25.43 -12.66 3.33
C SER A 188 23.98 -12.19 3.17
N PRO A 189 22.98 -13.01 3.52
CA PRO A 189 21.60 -12.56 3.58
C PRO A 189 21.42 -11.33 4.49
N LEU A 190 20.35 -10.57 4.27
CA LEU A 190 19.95 -9.47 5.16
C LEU A 190 19.67 -9.99 6.57
N SER A 191 20.07 -9.22 7.60
CA SER A 191 19.75 -9.58 8.99
C SER A 191 18.25 -9.39 9.29
N VAL A 192 17.79 -9.93 10.43
CA VAL A 192 16.41 -9.72 10.89
C VAL A 192 16.13 -8.22 11.13
N GLU A 193 17.12 -7.48 11.61
CA GLU A 193 17.04 -6.03 11.82
C GLU A 193 16.97 -5.27 10.50
N ASP A 194 17.71 -5.70 9.47
CA ASP A 194 17.62 -5.13 8.12
C ASP A 194 16.24 -5.36 7.53
N ILE A 195 15.74 -6.59 7.59
CA ILE A 195 14.41 -6.95 7.07
C ILE A 195 13.34 -6.13 7.79
N ARG A 196 13.40 -6.03 9.13
CA ARG A 196 12.48 -5.22 9.92
C ARG A 196 12.52 -3.75 9.51
N PHE A 197 13.73 -3.20 9.32
CA PHE A 197 13.90 -1.81 8.90
C PHE A 197 13.28 -1.55 7.51
N PHE A 198 13.60 -2.37 6.51
CA PHE A 198 13.06 -2.17 5.16
C PHE A 198 11.55 -2.44 5.09
N THR A 199 11.04 -3.37 5.89
CA THR A 199 9.59 -3.62 6.02
C THR A 199 8.84 -2.43 6.63
N GLN A 200 9.47 -1.65 7.50
CA GLN A 200 8.90 -0.41 8.04
C GLN A 200 8.84 0.71 6.98
N LEU A 201 9.82 0.77 6.07
CA LEU A 201 9.81 1.72 4.95
C LEU A 201 8.79 1.32 3.87
N ASP A 202 8.78 0.04 3.49
CA ASP A 202 7.90 -0.55 2.50
C ASP A 202 7.23 -1.80 3.08
N ASN A 203 5.95 -1.71 3.42
CA ASN A 203 5.20 -2.84 3.97
C ASN A 203 5.06 -4.02 2.98
N LEU A 204 5.42 -3.83 1.71
CA LEU A 204 5.41 -4.86 0.67
C LEU A 204 6.81 -5.47 0.43
N PHE A 205 7.84 -5.02 1.16
CA PHE A 205 9.24 -5.44 0.98
C PHE A 205 9.44 -6.97 1.02
N GLU A 206 8.65 -7.67 1.84
CA GLU A 206 8.76 -9.12 1.99
C GLU A 206 8.47 -9.88 0.69
N TYR A 207 7.65 -9.33 -0.21
CA TYR A 207 7.38 -9.91 -1.52
C TYR A 207 8.62 -9.83 -2.43
N ASP A 208 9.34 -8.71 -2.40
CA ASP A 208 10.61 -8.56 -3.11
C ASP A 208 11.72 -9.45 -2.52
N LEU A 209 11.69 -9.71 -1.21
CA LEU A 209 12.68 -10.56 -0.53
C LEU A 209 12.48 -12.05 -0.83
N LYS A 210 11.24 -12.56 -0.68
CA LYS A 210 10.96 -13.99 -0.80
C LYS A 210 10.92 -14.49 -2.25
N ASN A 211 10.66 -13.58 -3.20
CA ASN A 211 10.28 -13.92 -4.57
C ASN A 211 9.02 -14.80 -4.62
N ALA A 212 8.60 -15.19 -5.82
CA ALA A 212 7.46 -16.10 -6.00
C ALA A 212 7.84 -17.31 -6.85
N SER A 213 7.28 -18.48 -6.52
CA SER A 213 7.35 -19.66 -7.38
C SER A 213 6.67 -19.35 -8.72
N ALA A 214 7.37 -19.62 -9.82
CA ALA A 214 6.83 -19.42 -11.15
C ALA A 214 5.70 -20.43 -11.41
N GLN A 215 4.53 -19.92 -11.80
CA GLN A 215 3.33 -20.73 -12.05
C GLN A 215 2.73 -20.33 -13.40
N TRP A 216 3.05 -21.11 -14.44
CA TRP A 216 2.70 -20.76 -15.82
C TRP A 216 1.20 -20.66 -16.07
N THR A 217 0.40 -21.53 -15.44
CA THR A 217 -1.05 -21.64 -15.64
C THR A 217 -1.82 -20.40 -15.16
N ILE A 218 -1.28 -19.68 -14.18
CA ILE A 218 -1.87 -18.47 -13.58
C ILE A 218 -1.03 -17.21 -13.85
N CYS A 219 -0.09 -17.29 -14.79
CA CYS A 219 0.69 -16.14 -15.24
C CYS A 219 -0.08 -15.39 -16.34
N SER A 220 -0.18 -14.08 -16.23
CA SER A 220 -0.73 -13.23 -17.30
C SER A 220 0.24 -13.02 -18.47
N GLY A 221 1.54 -13.26 -18.24
CA GLY A 221 2.61 -13.12 -19.24
C GLY A 221 2.45 -14.10 -20.39
N GLY A 222 2.54 -13.59 -21.62
CA GLY A 222 2.26 -14.34 -22.85
C GLY A 222 0.77 -14.50 -23.17
N ARG A 223 -0.11 -13.88 -22.37
CA ARG A 223 -1.58 -13.93 -22.55
C ARG A 223 -2.17 -12.53 -22.65
N SER A 224 -2.26 -11.84 -21.51
CA SER A 224 -2.78 -10.45 -21.46
C SER A 224 -1.67 -9.42 -21.22
N SER A 225 -0.47 -9.87 -20.85
CA SER A 225 0.74 -9.06 -20.79
C SER A 225 1.88 -9.70 -21.58
N CYS A 226 2.82 -8.91 -22.09
CA CYS A 226 4.06 -9.42 -22.67
C CYS A 226 5.21 -8.44 -22.50
N PHE A 227 6.43 -8.95 -22.67
CA PHE A 227 7.65 -8.17 -22.80
C PHE A 227 8.09 -8.14 -24.25
N ILE A 228 8.46 -6.95 -24.75
CA ILE A 228 8.94 -6.72 -26.11
C ILE A 228 10.30 -6.02 -26.02
N ASP A 229 11.30 -6.58 -26.69
CA ASP A 229 12.62 -5.94 -26.82
C ASP A 229 12.71 -5.04 -28.07
N TRP A 230 13.86 -4.37 -28.23
CA TRP A 230 14.09 -3.46 -29.36
C TRP A 230 14.07 -4.13 -30.74
N LYS A 231 14.26 -5.46 -30.82
CA LYS A 231 14.12 -6.24 -32.08
C LYS A 231 12.67 -6.58 -32.38
N GLY A 232 11.77 -6.34 -31.42
CA GLY A 232 10.37 -6.73 -31.46
C GLY A 232 10.13 -8.13 -30.92
N ASP A 233 11.14 -8.83 -30.40
CA ASP A 233 10.95 -10.19 -29.90
C ASP A 233 10.08 -10.17 -28.65
N ILE A 234 9.07 -11.05 -28.64
CA ILE A 234 8.03 -11.11 -27.62
C ILE A 234 8.34 -12.26 -26.67
N PHE A 235 8.25 -12.00 -25.37
CA PHE A 235 8.40 -12.95 -24.28
C PHE A 235 7.26 -12.78 -23.28
N ALA A 236 7.03 -13.76 -22.41
CA ALA A 236 6.03 -13.63 -21.35
C ALA A 236 6.37 -12.51 -20.35
N CYS A 237 7.66 -12.37 -20.01
CA CYS A 237 8.20 -11.30 -19.18
C CYS A 237 9.71 -11.17 -19.41
N PRO A 238 10.40 -10.15 -18.86
CA PRO A 238 11.85 -9.98 -19.04
C PRO A 238 12.71 -11.13 -18.50
N ARG A 239 12.15 -12.05 -17.71
CA ARG A 239 12.85 -13.22 -17.13
C ARG A 239 12.57 -14.54 -17.86
N SER A 240 11.55 -14.61 -18.71
CA SER A 240 11.06 -15.89 -19.27
C SER A 240 12.07 -16.58 -20.21
N GLN A 241 12.90 -15.80 -20.91
CA GLN A 241 13.90 -16.24 -21.91
C GLN A 241 13.37 -17.10 -23.07
N VAL A 242 12.06 -17.35 -23.13
CA VAL A 242 11.38 -18.09 -24.19
C VAL A 242 10.69 -17.11 -25.11
N LYS A 243 11.16 -17.03 -26.36
CA LYS A 243 10.55 -16.21 -27.41
C LYS A 243 9.25 -16.86 -27.86
N ILE A 244 8.15 -16.11 -27.79
CA ILE A 244 6.78 -16.55 -28.14
C ILE A 244 6.23 -15.85 -29.38
N GLY A 245 7.00 -14.94 -29.99
CA GLY A 245 6.64 -14.24 -31.21
C GLY A 245 7.53 -13.03 -31.47
N ASN A 246 7.15 -12.21 -32.46
CA ASN A 246 7.77 -10.93 -32.79
C ASN A 246 6.68 -9.92 -33.22
N LEU A 247 6.71 -8.73 -32.62
CA LEU A 247 5.73 -7.65 -32.81
C LEU A 247 5.57 -7.23 -34.28
N TYR A 248 6.64 -7.34 -35.06
CA TYR A 248 6.68 -6.85 -36.43
C TYR A 248 6.46 -7.93 -37.49
N GLN A 249 6.31 -9.19 -37.08
CA GLN A 249 6.26 -10.33 -37.99
C GLN A 249 5.04 -11.23 -37.74
N ASN A 250 4.53 -11.28 -36.51
CA ASN A 250 3.53 -12.27 -36.12
C ASN A 250 2.19 -11.61 -35.75
N GLN A 251 1.08 -12.14 -36.28
CA GLN A 251 -0.28 -11.81 -35.83
C GLN A 251 -0.77 -12.76 -34.73
N ILE A 252 -0.20 -13.97 -34.67
CA ILE A 252 -0.50 -15.02 -33.70
C ILE A 252 0.80 -15.37 -32.97
N LEU A 253 0.76 -15.29 -31.64
CA LEU A 253 1.78 -15.70 -30.69
C LEU A 253 1.67 -17.20 -30.43
N ASP A 254 2.74 -17.78 -29.90
CA ASP A 254 2.77 -19.16 -29.42
C ASP A 254 2.63 -19.18 -27.87
N PRO A 255 1.40 -19.09 -27.32
CA PRO A 255 1.18 -19.09 -25.87
C PRO A 255 1.37 -20.48 -25.26
N LEU A 256 1.58 -21.53 -26.06
CA LEU A 256 1.77 -22.89 -25.57
C LEU A 256 3.20 -23.14 -25.10
N LEU A 257 4.15 -22.26 -25.45
CA LEU A 257 5.52 -22.34 -24.96
C LEU A 257 5.62 -21.89 -23.49
N PRO A 258 5.88 -22.81 -22.54
CA PRO A 258 5.86 -22.45 -21.13
C PRO A 258 7.12 -21.69 -20.72
N CYS A 259 6.97 -20.83 -19.70
CA CYS A 259 8.11 -20.23 -19.01
C CYS A 259 9.02 -21.31 -18.41
N ARG A 260 10.34 -21.22 -18.67
CA ARG A 260 11.34 -22.19 -18.17
C ARG A 260 11.88 -21.86 -16.76
N ARG A 261 11.47 -20.72 -16.20
CA ARG A 261 11.90 -20.29 -14.86
C ARG A 261 11.15 -21.07 -13.79
N LYS A 262 11.85 -21.40 -12.70
CA LYS A 262 11.25 -21.94 -11.47
C LYS A 262 10.81 -20.84 -10.49
N VAL A 263 11.45 -19.67 -10.56
CA VAL A 263 11.24 -18.54 -9.64
C VAL A 263 11.10 -17.23 -10.43
N CYS A 264 10.10 -16.45 -10.06
CA CYS A 264 9.90 -15.05 -10.45
C CYS A 264 10.66 -14.15 -9.46
N ASP A 265 11.86 -13.72 -9.84
CA ASP A 265 12.86 -13.06 -8.97
C ASP A 265 12.95 -11.54 -9.13
N CYS A 266 11.92 -10.93 -9.70
CA CYS A 266 11.79 -9.49 -9.79
C CYS A 266 10.32 -9.08 -9.82
N TYR A 267 10.06 -7.83 -9.43
CA TYR A 267 8.71 -7.27 -9.38
C TYR A 267 7.93 -7.46 -10.68
N ILE A 268 8.54 -7.14 -11.82
CA ILE A 268 7.91 -7.28 -13.14
C ILE A 268 7.54 -8.74 -13.42
N ALA A 269 8.30 -9.72 -12.94
CA ALA A 269 7.99 -11.13 -13.15
C ALA A 269 6.84 -11.59 -12.24
N PHE A 270 6.93 -11.41 -10.92
CA PHE A 270 5.92 -11.93 -10.00
C PHE A 270 4.61 -11.16 -10.03
N SER A 271 4.61 -9.87 -10.43
CA SER A 271 3.39 -9.07 -10.63
C SER A 271 2.53 -9.54 -11.81
N ASN A 272 3.02 -10.47 -12.64
CA ASN A 272 2.20 -11.12 -13.65
C ASN A 272 1.43 -12.34 -13.11
N LEU A 273 1.73 -12.85 -11.92
CA LEU A 273 1.02 -13.98 -11.31
C LEU A 273 -0.32 -13.49 -10.76
N THR A 274 -1.44 -13.95 -11.34
CA THR A 274 -2.76 -13.38 -11.04
C THR A 274 -3.26 -13.64 -9.62
N ASN A 275 -2.70 -14.63 -8.93
CA ASN A 275 -2.99 -14.92 -7.52
C ASN A 275 -2.04 -14.21 -6.53
N HIS A 276 -1.07 -13.44 -7.02
CA HIS A 276 -0.12 -12.78 -6.14
C HIS A 276 -0.84 -11.73 -5.27
N PRO A 277 -0.58 -11.66 -3.95
CA PRO A 277 -1.28 -10.73 -3.04
C PRO A 277 -1.24 -9.25 -3.46
N LEU A 278 -0.23 -8.86 -4.24
CA LEU A 278 -0.10 -7.51 -4.80
C LEU A 278 -1.32 -7.08 -5.62
N HIS A 279 -2.00 -7.99 -6.32
CA HIS A 279 -3.21 -7.61 -7.07
C HIS A 279 -4.36 -7.21 -6.15
N ARG A 280 -4.46 -7.80 -4.95
CA ARG A 280 -5.44 -7.40 -3.95
C ARG A 280 -5.14 -6.02 -3.35
N ILE A 281 -3.84 -5.72 -3.17
CA ILE A 281 -3.35 -4.51 -2.50
C ILE A 281 -3.27 -3.31 -3.47
N MET A 282 -2.67 -3.51 -4.65
CA MET A 282 -2.42 -2.45 -5.65
C MET A 282 -3.46 -2.41 -6.78
N GLY A 283 -4.32 -3.43 -6.90
CA GLY A 283 -5.29 -3.52 -7.98
C GLY A 283 -4.65 -3.52 -9.37
N ALA A 284 -5.27 -2.82 -10.31
CA ALA A 284 -4.75 -2.62 -11.67
C ALA A 284 -3.40 -1.87 -11.70
N GLY A 285 -3.09 -1.13 -10.63
CA GLY A 285 -1.85 -0.38 -10.45
C GLY A 285 -0.60 -1.25 -10.28
N ALA A 286 -0.76 -2.54 -9.99
CA ALA A 286 0.35 -3.50 -9.87
C ALA A 286 1.23 -3.55 -11.13
N PHE A 287 0.70 -3.28 -12.32
CA PHE A 287 1.49 -3.25 -13.55
C PHE A 287 2.58 -2.17 -13.54
N TRP A 288 2.29 -1.00 -12.97
CA TRP A 288 3.21 0.14 -12.89
C TRP A 288 3.85 0.32 -11.52
N ARG A 289 3.55 -0.55 -10.54
CA ARG A 289 3.90 -0.39 -9.11
C ARG A 289 3.45 0.95 -8.52
N ILE A 290 2.29 1.42 -8.98
CA ILE A 290 1.62 2.61 -8.43
C ILE A 290 0.27 2.12 -7.94
N PRO A 291 0.00 2.07 -6.62
CA PRO A 291 -1.25 1.52 -6.09
C PRO A 291 -2.48 2.19 -6.68
N ASN A 292 -3.48 1.40 -7.08
CA ASN A 292 -4.82 1.93 -7.33
C ASN A 292 -5.42 2.29 -5.97
N LYS A 293 -5.79 3.57 -5.80
CA LYS A 293 -6.24 4.11 -4.52
C LYS A 293 -7.76 4.16 -4.46
N PRO A 294 -8.44 3.24 -3.76
CA PRO A 294 -9.87 3.40 -3.52
C PRO A 294 -10.12 4.66 -2.68
N PHE A 295 -11.26 5.30 -2.93
CA PHE A 295 -11.70 6.45 -2.17
C PHE A 295 -12.24 6.01 -0.82
N ILE A 296 -11.78 6.66 0.23
CA ILE A 296 -12.19 6.41 1.59
C ILE A 296 -12.76 7.72 2.14
N THR A 297 -13.93 7.65 2.76
CA THR A 297 -14.66 8.78 3.37
C THR A 297 -14.48 8.85 4.88
N SER A 298 -14.10 7.75 5.53
CA SER A 298 -13.81 7.71 6.97
C SER A 298 -12.91 6.54 7.35
N VAL A 299 -12.17 6.69 8.44
CA VAL A 299 -11.26 5.64 8.94
C VAL A 299 -11.53 5.34 10.41
N PHE A 300 -11.70 4.07 10.74
CA PHE A 300 -11.82 3.57 12.11
C PHE A 300 -10.55 2.83 12.51
N PHE A 301 -10.03 3.14 13.69
CA PHE A 301 -8.84 2.50 14.25
C PHE A 301 -9.16 1.83 15.59
N ASP A 302 -8.78 0.57 15.74
CA ASP A 302 -8.46 0.08 17.08
C ASP A 302 -7.24 0.85 17.66
N VAL A 303 -7.06 0.83 18.97
CA VAL A 303 -5.97 1.54 19.65
C VAL A 303 -4.81 0.59 19.98
N ASP A 304 -5.09 -0.51 20.66
CA ASP A 304 -4.10 -1.31 21.38
C ASP A 304 -3.35 -2.27 20.45
N GLY A 305 -2.11 -1.92 20.11
CA GLY A 305 -1.30 -2.69 19.17
C GLY A 305 -1.57 -2.34 17.70
N THR A 306 -2.60 -1.51 17.44
CA THR A 306 -2.92 -0.92 16.14
C THR A 306 -2.30 0.47 16.00
N LEU A 307 -2.65 1.41 16.89
CA LEU A 307 -2.06 2.75 16.93
C LEU A 307 -0.87 2.84 17.89
N THR A 308 -0.87 2.03 18.94
CA THR A 308 0.20 2.03 19.94
C THR A 308 1.08 0.77 19.89
N ASP A 309 2.36 0.93 20.20
CA ASP A 309 3.28 -0.18 20.44
C ASP A 309 2.94 -0.94 21.74
N ALA A 310 3.73 -1.97 22.06
CA ALA A 310 3.59 -2.76 23.29
C ALA A 310 3.80 -1.93 24.58
N GLN A 311 4.44 -0.76 24.47
CA GLN A 311 4.63 0.20 25.55
C GLN A 311 3.50 1.24 25.61
N GLY A 312 2.50 1.14 24.74
CA GLY A 312 1.38 2.08 24.69
C GLY A 312 1.70 3.42 24.02
N ARG A 313 2.79 3.51 23.24
CA ARG A 313 3.22 4.74 22.56
C ARG A 313 2.85 4.71 21.07
N VAL A 314 2.45 5.87 20.54
CA VAL A 314 2.27 6.08 19.10
C VAL A 314 3.59 6.55 18.51
N SER A 315 4.03 5.98 17.39
CA SER A 315 5.24 6.46 16.71
C SER A 315 4.99 7.83 16.08
N GLU A 316 6.05 8.64 15.92
CA GLU A 316 5.89 9.95 15.26
C GLU A 316 5.45 9.80 13.80
N SER A 317 5.84 8.71 13.11
CA SER A 317 5.36 8.44 11.75
C SER A 317 3.86 8.20 11.70
N TYR A 318 3.30 7.48 12.68
CA TYR A 318 1.86 7.26 12.80
C TYR A 318 1.16 8.58 13.15
N ALA A 319 1.71 9.35 14.08
CA ALA A 319 1.19 10.67 14.45
C ALA A 319 1.12 11.62 13.22
N HIS A 320 2.18 11.69 12.43
CA HIS A 320 2.22 12.49 11.20
C HIS A 320 1.19 12.01 10.17
N ALA A 321 1.08 10.69 9.97
CA ALA A 321 0.10 10.13 9.04
C ALA A 321 -1.35 10.38 9.47
N LEU A 322 -1.66 10.25 10.77
CA LEU A 322 -2.99 10.58 11.29
C LEU A 322 -3.32 12.06 11.08
N ARG A 323 -2.38 12.97 11.34
CA ARG A 323 -2.54 14.42 11.05
C ARG A 323 -2.75 14.68 9.56
N TYR A 324 -2.09 13.93 8.68
CA TYR A 324 -2.28 14.05 7.24
C TYR A 324 -3.68 13.60 6.82
N ILE A 325 -4.12 12.41 7.27
CA ILE A 325 -5.42 11.84 6.88
C ILE A 325 -6.58 12.68 7.44
N ALA A 326 -6.46 13.16 8.69
CA ALA A 326 -7.48 13.98 9.37
C ALA A 326 -7.75 15.33 8.69
N GLN A 327 -6.88 15.78 7.76
CA GLN A 327 -7.15 16.99 6.96
C GLN A 327 -8.23 16.76 5.89
N PHE A 328 -8.52 15.50 5.55
CA PHE A 328 -9.37 15.15 4.42
C PHE A 328 -10.60 14.33 4.84
N VAL A 329 -10.46 13.46 5.84
CA VAL A 329 -11.55 12.59 6.30
C VAL A 329 -11.60 12.47 7.82
N PRO A 330 -12.79 12.27 8.41
CA PRO A 330 -12.93 12.03 9.83
C PRO A 330 -12.29 10.70 10.26
N LEU A 331 -11.65 10.76 11.43
CA LEU A 331 -11.07 9.59 12.09
C LEU A 331 -11.92 9.20 13.30
N TYR A 332 -12.15 7.90 13.48
CA TYR A 332 -12.88 7.34 14.62
C TYR A 332 -12.05 6.28 15.33
N LEU A 333 -12.25 6.15 16.64
CA LEU A 333 -11.72 5.04 17.42
C LEU A 333 -12.74 3.90 17.48
N ALA A 334 -12.27 2.65 17.52
CA ALA A 334 -13.10 1.48 17.75
C ALA A 334 -12.38 0.54 18.73
N THR A 335 -12.60 0.77 20.04
CA THR A 335 -11.73 0.25 21.10
C THR A 335 -12.51 -0.28 22.30
N SER A 336 -11.91 -1.22 23.03
CA SER A 336 -12.39 -1.69 24.33
C SER A 336 -12.08 -0.71 25.47
N LEU A 337 -11.23 0.30 25.23
CA LEU A 337 -10.91 1.34 26.18
C LEU A 337 -12.13 2.25 26.43
N SER A 338 -12.25 2.76 27.66
CA SER A 338 -13.15 3.90 27.90
C SER A 338 -12.62 5.15 27.19
N MET A 339 -13.47 6.14 26.95
CA MET A 339 -13.05 7.39 26.30
C MET A 339 -11.88 8.06 27.06
N GLN A 340 -11.93 8.06 28.39
CA GLN A 340 -10.87 8.63 29.21
C GLN A 340 -9.56 7.84 29.09
N GLN A 341 -9.63 6.50 29.04
CA GLN A 341 -8.46 5.65 28.84
C GLN A 341 -7.81 5.87 27.47
N ALA A 342 -8.63 5.91 26.40
CA ALA A 342 -8.15 6.19 25.05
C ALA A 342 -7.48 7.57 24.96
N ARG A 343 -8.09 8.59 25.56
CA ARG A 343 -7.54 9.96 25.62
C ARG A 343 -6.21 10.03 26.38
N ARG A 344 -6.08 9.32 27.50
CA ARG A 344 -4.81 9.24 28.25
C ARG A 344 -3.72 8.56 27.44
N LYS A 345 -4.08 7.48 26.72
CA LYS A 345 -3.14 6.68 25.94
C LYS A 345 -2.63 7.41 24.69
N LEU A 346 -3.52 8.05 23.94
CA LEU A 346 -3.13 8.81 22.74
C LEU A 346 -2.56 10.21 23.09
N GLY A 347 -2.85 10.71 24.29
CA GLY A 347 -2.57 12.10 24.66
C GLY A 347 -3.57 13.07 24.03
N LYS A 348 -3.67 14.28 24.60
CA LYS A 348 -4.69 15.28 24.20
C LYS A 348 -4.60 15.64 22.71
N THR A 349 -3.38 15.82 22.19
CA THR A 349 -3.13 16.29 20.82
C THR A 349 -3.53 15.27 19.75
N LEU A 350 -3.16 13.99 19.90
CA LEU A 350 -3.58 12.97 18.93
C LEU A 350 -5.03 12.60 19.09
N PHE A 351 -5.54 12.52 20.33
CA PHE A 351 -6.95 12.23 20.57
C PHE A 351 -7.87 13.27 19.91
N SER A 352 -7.46 14.55 19.84
CA SER A 352 -8.25 15.59 19.18
C SER A 352 -8.35 15.47 17.67
N LEU A 353 -7.59 14.56 17.02
CA LEU A 353 -7.76 14.26 15.60
C LEU A 353 -8.97 13.36 15.32
N PHE A 354 -9.55 12.74 16.36
CA PHE A 354 -10.67 11.82 16.22
C PHE A 354 -11.99 12.54 16.55
N GLU A 355 -13.00 12.37 15.69
CA GLU A 355 -14.33 12.96 15.85
C GLU A 355 -15.26 12.13 16.75
N GLY A 356 -14.67 11.18 17.49
CA GLY A 356 -15.35 10.28 18.40
C GLY A 356 -14.98 8.82 18.14
N GLY A 357 -15.95 7.94 18.31
CA GLY A 357 -15.76 6.52 18.09
C GLY A 357 -16.66 5.64 18.93
N VAL A 358 -16.33 4.36 18.87
CA VAL A 358 -16.91 3.28 19.66
C VAL A 358 -15.96 2.99 20.82
N PHE A 359 -16.40 3.32 22.04
CA PHE A 359 -15.64 3.13 23.28
C PHE A 359 -16.27 2.01 24.10
N ALA A 360 -15.44 1.34 24.91
CA ALA A 360 -15.84 0.19 25.74
C ALA A 360 -16.63 -0.85 24.93
N ASP A 361 -16.13 -1.19 23.74
CA ASP A 361 -16.77 -2.12 22.80
C ASP A 361 -18.25 -1.78 22.53
N GLY A 362 -18.59 -0.48 22.47
CA GLY A 362 -19.95 -0.02 22.18
C GLY A 362 -20.76 0.42 23.38
N GLY A 363 -20.20 0.37 24.59
CA GLY A 363 -20.81 0.96 25.78
C GLY A 363 -21.03 2.48 25.65
N LEU A 364 -20.16 3.17 24.89
CA LEU A 364 -20.33 4.58 24.55
C LEU A 364 -20.01 4.81 23.08
N LEU A 365 -20.95 5.41 22.35
CA LEU A 365 -20.77 5.90 20.99
C LEU A 365 -20.70 7.42 21.03
N VAL A 366 -19.72 8.01 20.34
CA VAL A 366 -19.63 9.47 20.13
C VAL A 366 -19.36 9.74 18.66
N TYR A 367 -20.16 10.57 18.01
CA TYR A 367 -20.06 10.86 16.58
C TYR A 367 -20.90 12.08 16.22
N GLY A 368 -20.44 12.92 15.27
CA GLY A 368 -21.25 14.03 14.73
C GLY A 368 -21.81 15.01 15.77
N GLY A 369 -21.09 15.23 16.88
CA GLY A 369 -21.57 16.05 18.01
C GLY A 369 -22.65 15.41 18.88
N GLN A 370 -22.99 14.14 18.63
CA GLN A 370 -23.93 13.34 19.41
C GLN A 370 -23.21 12.26 20.21
N SER A 371 -23.89 11.75 21.24
CA SER A 371 -23.44 10.62 22.04
C SER A 371 -24.57 9.68 22.38
N GLN A 372 -24.28 8.38 22.40
CA GLN A 372 -25.18 7.35 22.90
C GLN A 372 -24.44 6.51 23.95
N CYS A 373 -24.94 6.54 25.18
CA CYS A 373 -24.39 5.81 26.31
C CYS A 373 -25.31 4.62 26.62
N MET A 374 -24.73 3.42 26.70
CA MET A 374 -25.43 2.20 27.08
C MET A 374 -25.07 1.87 28.54
N PRO A 375 -25.94 2.19 29.50
CA PRO A 375 -25.60 2.08 30.91
C PRO A 375 -25.43 0.62 31.34
N VAL A 376 -24.53 0.40 32.29
CA VAL A 376 -24.36 -0.86 33.01
C VAL A 376 -24.97 -0.69 34.39
N GLU A 377 -25.83 -1.64 34.77
CA GLU A 377 -26.44 -1.65 36.11
C GLU A 377 -25.37 -1.71 37.21
N LEU A 378 -25.70 -1.13 38.37
CA LEU A 378 -24.81 -1.07 39.53
C LEU A 378 -24.43 -2.48 40.00
N LEU A 379 -23.13 -2.69 40.22
CA LEU A 379 -22.58 -3.95 40.73
C LEU A 379 -22.69 -4.03 42.26
N LEU A 380 -23.91 -3.89 42.80
CA LEU A 380 -24.20 -3.87 44.25
C LEU A 380 -23.69 -5.11 45.01
N ASP A 381 -23.56 -6.20 44.28
CA ASP A 381 -23.19 -7.52 44.77
C ASP A 381 -21.68 -7.70 45.00
N ILE A 382 -20.84 -6.81 44.46
CA ILE A 382 -19.38 -6.96 44.49
C ILE A 382 -18.81 -6.00 45.53
N ASN A 383 -18.21 -6.54 46.59
CA ASN A 383 -17.58 -5.77 47.67
C ASN A 383 -16.31 -5.06 47.15
N GLU A 384 -16.09 -3.80 47.55
CA GLU A 384 -14.89 -3.04 47.22
C GLU A 384 -13.62 -3.57 47.92
N GLU A 385 -13.77 -4.33 49.01
CA GLU A 385 -12.63 -4.95 49.71
C GLU A 385 -11.96 -6.07 48.90
N SER A 386 -12.72 -6.78 48.05
CA SER A 386 -12.22 -7.88 47.20
C SER A 386 -11.78 -7.44 45.80
N ALA A 387 -12.10 -6.21 45.40
CA ALA A 387 -11.82 -5.72 44.06
C ALA A 387 -11.60 -4.20 44.05
N LYS A 388 -10.51 -3.74 43.40
CA LYS A 388 -10.42 -2.33 43.04
C LYS A 388 -11.31 -2.08 41.82
N ILE A 389 -12.49 -1.53 42.06
CA ILE A 389 -13.49 -1.22 41.03
C ILE A 389 -13.28 0.21 40.50
N THR A 390 -13.32 0.38 39.20
CA THR A 390 -13.35 1.68 38.52
C THR A 390 -14.57 1.75 37.62
N ALA A 391 -15.51 2.63 37.94
CA ALA A 391 -16.65 2.95 37.10
C ALA A 391 -16.25 4.02 36.09
N HIS A 392 -16.47 3.76 34.79
CA HIS A 392 -16.29 4.73 33.73
C HIS A 392 -17.65 5.28 33.34
N SER A 393 -17.85 6.58 33.53
CA SER A 393 -19.11 7.25 33.26
C SER A 393 -19.00 8.30 32.15
N TYR A 394 -20.13 8.58 31.53
CA TYR A 394 -20.34 9.68 30.59
C TYR A 394 -21.68 10.32 30.92
N GLU A 395 -21.70 11.64 31.12
CA GLU A 395 -22.90 12.39 31.51
C GLU A 395 -23.69 11.76 32.67
N GLY A 396 -22.97 11.29 33.69
CA GLY A 396 -23.57 10.68 34.89
C GLY A 396 -23.97 9.20 34.76
N GLN A 397 -23.94 8.62 33.56
CA GLN A 397 -24.25 7.21 33.33
C GLN A 397 -22.99 6.35 33.24
N VAL A 398 -22.91 5.28 34.03
CA VAL A 398 -21.79 4.32 33.98
C VAL A 398 -22.00 3.36 32.80
N TYR A 399 -21.05 3.27 31.89
CA TYR A 399 -21.12 2.39 30.71
C TYR A 399 -20.08 1.27 30.70
N LYS A 400 -19.13 1.30 31.64
CA LYS A 400 -18.09 0.28 31.78
C LYS A 400 -17.61 0.21 33.23
N TYR A 401 -17.44 -1.01 33.73
CA TYR A 401 -16.66 -1.27 34.93
C TYR A 401 -15.32 -1.93 34.59
N SER A 402 -14.28 -1.56 35.33
CA SER A 402 -12.98 -2.22 35.32
C SER A 402 -12.62 -2.63 36.74
N MET A 403 -12.46 -3.92 36.98
CA MET A 403 -12.23 -4.49 38.31
C MET A 403 -10.87 -5.19 38.31
N LEU A 404 -9.96 -4.74 39.17
CA LEU A 404 -8.69 -5.42 39.43
C LEU A 404 -8.88 -6.33 40.65
N VAL A 405 -8.82 -7.63 40.41
CA VAL A 405 -9.00 -8.68 41.43
C VAL A 405 -7.74 -9.54 41.41
N TYR A 406 -6.91 -9.42 42.45
CA TYR A 406 -5.61 -10.09 42.51
C TYR A 406 -5.72 -11.52 43.04
N ASP A 407 -6.62 -11.76 43.98
CA ASP A 407 -6.87 -13.10 44.50
C ASP A 407 -7.53 -13.99 43.43
N LYS A 408 -7.14 -15.26 43.40
CA LYS A 408 -7.61 -16.21 42.37
C LYS A 408 -9.01 -16.75 42.68
N GLU A 409 -9.33 -17.02 43.94
CA GLU A 409 -10.63 -17.56 44.35
C GLU A 409 -11.71 -16.49 44.24
N GLU A 410 -11.41 -15.27 44.69
CA GLU A 410 -12.29 -14.11 44.52
C GLU A 410 -12.58 -13.84 43.04
N ARG A 411 -11.55 -13.93 42.17
CA ARG A 411 -11.75 -13.82 40.71
C ARG A 411 -12.75 -14.82 40.18
N ILE A 412 -12.63 -16.08 40.57
CA ILE A 412 -13.52 -17.15 40.11
C ILE A 412 -14.95 -16.89 40.60
N ASN A 413 -15.11 -16.50 41.86
CA ASN A 413 -16.40 -16.17 42.45
C ASN A 413 -17.07 -14.99 41.73
N ILE A 414 -16.36 -13.88 41.56
CA ILE A 414 -16.84 -12.68 40.85
C ILE A 414 -17.23 -13.03 39.41
N LEU A 415 -16.39 -13.78 38.68
CA LEU A 415 -16.70 -14.20 37.31
C LEU A 415 -17.96 -15.08 37.24
N SER A 416 -18.18 -15.97 38.20
CA SER A 416 -19.38 -16.80 38.26
C SER A 416 -20.64 -15.95 38.42
N ARG A 417 -20.64 -15.01 39.36
CA ARG A 417 -21.77 -14.12 39.64
C ARG A 417 -22.08 -13.17 38.48
N LEU A 418 -21.05 -12.69 37.78
CA LEU A 418 -21.22 -11.81 36.62
C LEU A 418 -21.80 -12.54 35.40
N LYS A 419 -21.53 -13.85 35.25
CA LYS A 419 -22.09 -14.66 34.15
C LYS A 419 -23.59 -14.87 34.25
N GLU A 420 -24.16 -14.79 35.45
CA GLU A 420 -25.60 -14.92 35.69
C GLU A 420 -26.37 -13.62 35.36
N LYS A 421 -25.66 -12.53 35.11
CA LYS A 421 -26.22 -11.20 34.83
C LYS A 421 -26.21 -10.90 33.33
N PRO A 422 -27.08 -9.97 32.84
CA PRO A 422 -27.14 -9.58 31.43
C PRO A 422 -25.98 -8.64 31.07
N TYR A 423 -24.74 -9.10 31.26
CA TYR A 423 -23.53 -8.36 30.93
C TYR A 423 -22.65 -9.10 29.94
N GLN A 424 -21.86 -8.34 29.20
CA GLN A 424 -20.66 -8.88 28.58
C GLN A 424 -19.48 -8.70 29.53
N VAL A 425 -18.74 -9.80 29.75
CA VAL A 425 -17.62 -9.86 30.68
C VAL A 425 -16.36 -10.25 29.92
N PHE A 426 -15.37 -9.36 29.92
CA PHE A 426 -14.04 -9.64 29.39
C PHE A 426 -13.07 -9.89 30.52
N TYR A 427 -12.30 -10.96 30.42
CA TYR A 427 -11.37 -11.37 31.44
C TYR A 427 -9.94 -11.45 30.90
N LYS A 428 -9.03 -10.69 31.52
CA LYS A 428 -7.58 -10.77 31.31
C LYS A 428 -6.90 -10.57 32.68
N PRO A 429 -6.52 -11.64 33.39
CA PRO A 429 -6.05 -11.52 34.77
C PRO A 429 -4.95 -10.47 34.95
N PRO A 430 -5.03 -9.63 36.01
CA PRO A 430 -6.03 -9.62 37.08
C PRO A 430 -7.30 -8.78 36.77
N LEU A 431 -7.47 -8.30 35.55
CA LEU A 431 -8.53 -7.39 35.14
C LEU A 431 -9.80 -8.13 34.66
N ILE A 432 -10.94 -7.74 35.22
CA ILE A 432 -12.28 -8.07 34.73
C ILE A 432 -12.92 -6.79 34.22
N THR A 433 -13.47 -6.81 33.01
CA THR A 433 -14.22 -5.69 32.42
C THR A 433 -15.66 -6.09 32.19
N VAL A 434 -16.59 -5.21 32.55
CA VAL A 434 -18.04 -5.44 32.40
C VAL A 434 -18.64 -4.30 31.59
N ILE A 435 -19.40 -4.67 30.55
CA ILE A 435 -20.16 -3.75 29.70
C ILE A 435 -21.57 -4.32 29.45
N HIS A 436 -22.45 -3.53 28.83
CA HIS A 436 -23.81 -3.93 28.51
C HIS A 436 -23.84 -5.18 27.60
N LYS A 437 -24.80 -6.11 27.78
CA LYS A 437 -24.84 -7.37 27.01
C LYS A 437 -25.01 -7.20 25.49
N ASP A 438 -25.69 -6.13 25.06
CA ASP A 438 -26.12 -5.99 23.67
C ASP A 438 -25.18 -5.13 22.80
N VAL A 439 -24.04 -4.68 23.34
CA VAL A 439 -23.10 -3.81 22.64
C VAL A 439 -21.87 -4.57 22.17
N ASP A 440 -21.35 -4.24 20.99
CA ASP A 440 -20.04 -4.69 20.52
C ASP A 440 -19.46 -3.66 19.55
N LYS A 441 -18.15 -3.77 19.24
CA LYS A 441 -17.48 -2.85 18.30
C LYS A 441 -18.19 -2.81 16.94
N ARG A 442 -18.64 -3.96 16.42
CA ARG A 442 -19.24 -4.08 15.09
C ARG A 442 -20.56 -3.31 15.02
N LYS A 443 -21.46 -3.50 16.00
CA LYS A 443 -22.73 -2.76 16.11
C LYS A 443 -22.47 -1.26 16.23
N GLY A 444 -21.49 -0.85 17.06
CA GLY A 444 -21.12 0.55 17.21
C GLY A 444 -20.63 1.18 15.90
N VAL A 445 -19.73 0.51 15.17
CA VAL A 445 -19.22 1.00 13.88
C VAL A 445 -20.35 1.10 12.85
N LEU A 446 -21.20 0.08 12.74
CA LEU A 446 -22.35 0.09 11.83
C LEU A 446 -23.34 1.22 12.16
N HIS A 447 -23.56 1.47 13.45
CA HIS A 447 -24.42 2.57 13.90
C HIS A 447 -23.86 3.93 13.48
N ILE A 448 -22.57 4.19 13.73
CA ILE A 448 -21.91 5.43 13.34
C ILE A 448 -21.95 5.60 11.82
N CYS A 449 -21.60 4.57 11.05
CA CYS A 449 -21.63 4.62 9.59
C CYS A 449 -23.04 4.93 9.07
N LYS A 450 -24.07 4.32 9.65
CA LYS A 450 -25.47 4.59 9.30
C LYS A 450 -25.89 6.02 9.66
N ALA A 451 -25.55 6.47 10.87
CA ALA A 451 -25.95 7.79 11.37
C ALA A 451 -25.31 8.94 10.58
N LEU A 452 -24.07 8.76 10.10
CA LEU A 452 -23.31 9.74 9.33
C LEU A 452 -23.35 9.50 7.81
N ALA A 453 -24.16 8.54 7.36
CA ALA A 453 -24.29 8.15 5.95
C ALA A 453 -22.96 7.80 5.27
N PHE A 454 -22.02 7.17 5.99
CA PHE A 454 -20.78 6.65 5.40
C PHE A 454 -21.07 5.35 4.61
N PRO A 455 -20.77 5.31 3.29
CA PRO A 455 -20.88 4.09 2.51
C PRO A 455 -19.86 3.05 3.00
N LEU A 456 -20.30 1.83 3.35
CA LEU A 456 -19.41 0.80 3.91
C LEU A 456 -18.31 0.33 2.93
N ASP A 457 -18.49 0.54 1.63
CA ASP A 457 -17.48 0.33 0.60
C ASP A 457 -16.46 1.47 0.49
N GLN A 458 -16.64 2.55 1.25
CA GLN A 458 -15.73 3.70 1.36
C GLN A 458 -15.24 3.92 2.81
N VAL A 459 -15.52 2.98 3.72
CA VAL A 459 -15.01 2.99 5.10
C VAL A 459 -13.77 2.10 5.18
N LEU A 460 -12.70 2.61 5.79
CA LEU A 460 -11.50 1.84 6.11
C LEU A 460 -11.49 1.50 7.62
N ILE A 461 -11.32 0.21 7.96
CA ILE A 461 -11.18 -0.22 9.35
C ILE A 461 -9.81 -0.86 9.55
N VAL A 462 -9.07 -0.40 10.56
CA VAL A 462 -7.71 -0.83 10.88
C VAL A 462 -7.68 -1.49 12.27
N GLY A 463 -7.10 -2.69 12.34
CA GLY A 463 -7.00 -3.46 13.57
C GLY A 463 -5.77 -4.38 13.61
N ASN A 464 -5.58 -5.08 14.73
CA ASN A 464 -4.41 -5.93 14.95
C ASN A 464 -4.73 -7.32 15.53
N SER A 465 -5.90 -7.51 16.16
CA SER A 465 -6.29 -8.78 16.78
C SER A 465 -7.42 -9.46 16.00
N LEU A 466 -7.51 -10.79 16.09
CA LEU A 466 -8.64 -11.53 15.53
C LEU A 466 -9.99 -11.07 16.10
N LYS A 467 -10.02 -10.49 17.31
CA LYS A 467 -11.22 -9.89 17.90
C LYS A 467 -11.76 -8.72 17.08
N ASP A 468 -10.91 -8.02 16.33
CA ASP A 468 -11.33 -6.91 15.47
C ASP A 468 -11.96 -7.42 14.16
N TRP A 469 -11.82 -8.70 13.82
CA TRP A 469 -12.33 -9.25 12.57
C TRP A 469 -13.84 -9.05 12.42
N GLU A 470 -14.61 -9.18 13.50
CA GLU A 470 -16.06 -9.00 13.43
C GLU A 470 -16.44 -7.60 12.95
N MET A 471 -15.77 -6.55 13.44
CA MET A 471 -16.00 -5.19 12.94
C MET A 471 -15.37 -4.98 11.56
N MET A 472 -14.20 -5.54 11.27
CA MET A 472 -13.50 -5.37 10.00
C MET A 472 -14.20 -6.07 8.84
N SER A 473 -14.94 -7.15 9.10
CA SER A 473 -15.61 -7.97 8.09
C SER A 473 -16.82 -7.29 7.44
N VAL A 474 -17.32 -6.18 8.01
CA VAL A 474 -18.51 -5.47 7.49
C VAL A 474 -18.18 -4.43 6.42
N VAL A 475 -16.90 -4.17 6.15
CA VAL A 475 -16.43 -3.18 5.18
C VAL A 475 -15.62 -3.83 4.05
N SER A 476 -15.58 -3.17 2.90
CA SER A 476 -14.76 -3.63 1.76
C SER A 476 -13.27 -3.37 1.95
N HIS A 477 -12.91 -2.44 2.84
CA HIS A 477 -11.52 -2.02 3.10
C HIS A 477 -11.13 -2.32 4.54
N SER A 478 -10.76 -3.58 4.80
CA SER A 478 -10.20 -4.03 6.07
C SER A 478 -8.68 -4.08 6.02
N CYS A 479 -8.01 -3.49 7.01
CA CYS A 479 -6.56 -3.39 7.07
C CYS A 479 -6.01 -3.94 8.39
N ALA A 480 -5.17 -4.97 8.31
CA ALA A 480 -4.39 -5.44 9.44
C ALA A 480 -3.05 -4.69 9.50
N VAL A 481 -2.61 -4.29 10.68
CA VAL A 481 -1.25 -3.73 10.85
C VAL A 481 -0.16 -4.79 10.67
N MET A 482 1.08 -4.39 10.38
CA MET A 482 2.16 -5.34 10.07
C MET A 482 2.54 -6.26 11.23
N ASN A 483 2.24 -5.89 12.48
CA ASN A 483 2.43 -6.70 13.68
C ASN A 483 1.16 -7.46 14.11
N ALA A 484 0.08 -7.42 13.31
CA ALA A 484 -1.17 -8.11 13.61
C ALA A 484 -1.02 -9.63 13.68
N GLU A 485 -1.99 -10.27 14.34
CA GLU A 485 -2.13 -11.73 14.39
C GLU A 485 -2.15 -12.34 12.98
N PRO A 486 -1.46 -13.48 12.73
CA PRO A 486 -1.35 -14.06 11.39
C PRO A 486 -2.69 -14.31 10.70
N LEU A 487 -3.66 -14.87 11.43
CA LEU A 487 -4.98 -15.17 10.90
C LEU A 487 -5.76 -13.89 10.51
N LEU A 488 -5.53 -12.76 11.21
CA LEU A 488 -6.13 -11.49 10.80
C LEU A 488 -5.54 -10.99 9.48
N LYS A 489 -4.22 -11.10 9.27
CA LYS A 489 -3.56 -10.70 8.02
C LYS A 489 -4.02 -11.51 6.81
N GLU A 490 -4.33 -12.78 7.02
CA GLU A 490 -4.88 -13.66 5.98
C GLU A 490 -6.30 -13.22 5.57
N ARG A 491 -7.14 -12.87 6.56
CA ARG A 491 -8.53 -12.46 6.37
C ARG A 491 -8.68 -11.02 5.87
N ALA A 492 -7.89 -10.10 6.41
CA ALA A 492 -7.91 -8.70 6.04
C ALA A 492 -7.51 -8.51 4.57
N ARG A 493 -8.14 -7.52 3.92
CA ARG A 493 -7.84 -7.22 2.52
C ARG A 493 -6.44 -6.61 2.36
N TYR A 494 -6.04 -5.78 3.31
CA TYR A 494 -4.75 -5.10 3.32
C TYR A 494 -3.95 -5.47 4.56
N THR A 495 -2.63 -5.48 4.40
CA THR A 495 -1.69 -5.55 5.52
C THR A 495 -0.75 -4.35 5.42
N LEU A 496 -1.09 -3.27 6.11
CA LEU A 496 -0.41 -1.98 6.04
C LEU A 496 -0.42 -1.32 7.41
N ASN A 497 0.67 -0.62 7.73
CA ASN A 497 0.71 0.25 8.90
C ASN A 497 0.00 1.60 8.61
N PRO A 498 -0.51 2.28 9.65
CA PRO A 498 -1.10 3.62 9.55
C PRO A 498 -0.29 4.63 8.73
N ASP A 499 1.04 4.62 8.86
CA ASP A 499 1.94 5.53 8.14
C ASP A 499 2.14 5.22 6.66
N ARG A 500 1.45 4.19 6.14
CA ARG A 500 1.44 3.83 4.72
C ARG A 500 0.07 3.97 4.08
N LEU A 501 -1.00 4.22 4.83
CA LEU A 501 -2.36 4.25 4.30
C LEU A 501 -2.53 5.27 3.15
N ALA A 502 -1.98 6.48 3.25
CA ALA A 502 -2.08 7.50 2.21
C ALA A 502 -1.47 7.08 0.85
N ALA A 503 -0.50 6.17 0.84
CA ALA A 503 0.07 5.64 -0.39
C ALA A 503 -0.86 4.65 -1.11
N PHE A 504 -1.83 4.07 -0.40
CA PHE A 504 -2.73 3.02 -0.90
C PHE A 504 -4.21 3.43 -0.95
N PHE A 505 -4.58 4.52 -0.30
CA PHE A 505 -5.95 5.05 -0.25
C PHE A 505 -5.95 6.52 -0.63
N ARG A 506 -7.02 6.99 -1.28
CA ARG A 506 -7.24 8.42 -1.52
C ARG A 506 -8.31 8.91 -0.56
N PHE A 507 -8.03 10.03 0.09
CA PHE A 507 -8.90 10.63 1.11
C PHE A 507 -9.54 11.93 0.63
N ARG A 508 -9.25 12.35 -0.62
CA ARG A 508 -9.86 13.48 -1.31
C ARG A 508 -10.52 12.99 -2.60
N GLU A 509 -11.62 13.62 -2.97
CA GLU A 509 -12.35 13.31 -4.21
C GLU A 509 -11.50 13.56 -5.47
#